data_AF-A0A7R9RHB5-F1
#
_entry.id   AF-A0A7R9RHB5-F1
#
_cell.length_a   1.000
_cell.length_b   1.000
_cell.length_c   1.000
_cell.angle_alpha   90.00
_cell.angle_beta   90.00
_cell.angle_gamma   90.00
#
_symmetry.space_group_name_H-M   'P 1'
#
loop_
_entity.id
_entity.type
_entity.pdbx_description
1 polymer ?
#
loop_
_entity_poly.entity_id
_entity_poly.type
_entity_poly.pdbx_seq_one_letter_code
_entity_poly.pdbx_strand_id
1 'polypeptide(L)'
;DGLLPSTNSLRLLLIRKMSKKKVIKYRCTFTNTILDVFRRRGWQEASEGSNDWDVLWCDLHLLSLHFDNNFLLDHQRVAYFRNYYELCRKNMMIKNLKRLKKNLRKTNPKEAERCDFSPLTFEVPKEYHMFVEEFKKSLGSIWIMKPSMKSQGRGIFLFQRLKDIDDWKNMSSKMMIQDTAPEVYVVQKYIENPYLIGGRKFDIRMYVLVTSFSPLKIWVYREGFARFSHYPYTVDRIKDKFTH
;
A
#
# COMPACT_ATOMS: atom_id res chain seq x y z
N ASP A 1 65.77 -12.56 -23.13
CA ASP A 1 65.51 -11.68 -21.97
C ASP A 1 64.09 -11.85 -21.46
N GLY A 2 63.93 -12.87 -20.62
CA GLY A 2 62.68 -13.15 -19.91
C GLY A 2 62.68 -12.45 -18.56
N LEU A 3 61.66 -11.63 -18.32
CA LEU A 3 61.28 -11.19 -16.98
C LEU A 3 59.81 -11.59 -16.78
N LEU A 4 59.62 -12.80 -16.26
CA LEU A 4 58.35 -13.18 -15.65
C LEU A 4 58.11 -12.24 -14.45
N PRO A 5 56.90 -11.66 -14.30
CA PRO A 5 56.60 -10.82 -13.15
C PRO A 5 56.74 -11.67 -11.88
N SER A 6 57.46 -11.14 -10.89
CA SER A 6 57.61 -11.80 -9.59
C SER A 6 56.23 -12.12 -9.00
N THR A 7 56.13 -13.28 -8.34
CA THR A 7 54.91 -13.78 -7.67
C THR A 7 54.29 -12.79 -6.67
N ASN A 8 55.08 -11.81 -6.19
CA ASN A 8 54.62 -10.70 -5.38
C ASN A 8 53.81 -9.64 -6.16
N SER A 9 54.10 -9.39 -7.44
CA SER A 9 53.35 -8.43 -8.26
C SER A 9 51.95 -8.95 -8.59
N LEU A 10 51.82 -10.26 -8.85
CA LEU A 10 50.54 -10.94 -9.06
C LEU A 10 49.72 -11.02 -7.77
N ARG A 11 50.35 -11.24 -6.60
CA ARG A 11 49.68 -11.14 -5.30
C ARG A 11 49.19 -9.71 -5.01
N LEU A 12 49.98 -8.68 -5.30
CA LEU A 12 49.57 -7.28 -5.16
C LEU A 12 48.44 -6.88 -6.13
N LEU A 13 48.41 -7.43 -7.34
CA LEU A 13 47.32 -7.28 -8.31
C LEU A 13 46.05 -8.03 -7.90
N LEU A 14 46.17 -9.22 -7.32
CA LEU A 14 45.06 -9.99 -6.76
C LEU A 14 44.51 -9.35 -5.48
N ILE A 15 45.35 -8.74 -4.65
CA ILE A 15 44.94 -7.95 -3.47
C ILE A 15 44.29 -6.63 -3.91
N ARG A 16 44.76 -5.99 -4.99
CA ARG A 16 44.08 -4.82 -5.62
C ARG A 16 42.76 -5.17 -6.31
N LYS A 17 42.55 -6.44 -6.66
CA LYS A 17 41.27 -7.00 -7.12
C LYS A 17 40.40 -7.53 -5.98
N MET A 18 40.73 -7.25 -4.72
CA MET A 18 39.68 -7.12 -3.71
C MET A 18 38.87 -5.88 -4.07
N SER A 19 37.82 -6.07 -4.86
CA SER A 19 36.81 -5.07 -5.20
C SER A 19 36.61 -4.17 -3.98
N LYS A 20 37.08 -2.91 -4.07
CA LYS A 20 36.73 -1.89 -3.08
C LYS A 20 35.22 -1.97 -2.97
N LYS A 21 34.73 -2.42 -1.81
CA LYS A 21 33.30 -2.66 -1.56
C LYS A 21 32.57 -1.42 -2.07
N LYS A 22 31.84 -1.53 -3.20
CA LYS A 22 31.20 -0.37 -3.83
C LYS A 22 30.31 0.27 -2.76
N VAL A 23 30.62 1.51 -2.39
CA VAL A 23 29.79 2.23 -1.43
C VAL A 23 28.48 2.55 -2.15
N ILE A 24 27.37 2.09 -1.58
CA ILE A 24 26.05 2.30 -2.15
C ILE A 24 25.70 3.78 -2.01
N LYS A 25 25.25 4.39 -3.11
CA LYS A 25 24.79 5.77 -3.16
C LYS A 25 23.26 5.83 -3.08
N TYR A 26 22.72 6.63 -2.17
CA TYR A 26 21.28 6.79 -2.01
C TYR A 26 20.79 8.21 -2.32
N ARG A 27 19.52 8.30 -2.70
CA ARG A 27 18.72 9.52 -2.67
C ARG A 27 17.49 9.29 -1.81
N CYS A 28 17.25 10.19 -0.86
CA CYS A 28 16.09 10.10 0.03
C CYS A 28 15.42 11.46 0.13
N THR A 29 14.14 11.58 -0.22
CA THR A 29 13.39 12.86 -0.03
C THR A 29 12.84 13.02 1.38
N PHE A 30 12.96 11.98 2.22
CA PHE A 30 12.41 11.99 3.56
C PHE A 30 13.50 12.05 4.63
N THR A 31 13.27 12.89 5.64
CA THR A 31 14.00 12.89 6.91
C THR A 31 13.29 11.96 7.90
N ASN A 32 13.51 10.65 7.76
CA ASN A 32 12.85 9.63 8.57
C ASN A 32 13.78 8.45 8.91
N THR A 33 13.23 7.41 9.55
CA THR A 33 13.96 6.20 9.92
C THR A 33 14.69 5.52 8.75
N ILE A 34 14.22 5.68 7.51
CA ILE A 34 14.90 5.12 6.34
C ILE A 34 16.21 5.86 6.07
N LEU A 35 16.23 7.18 6.20
CA LEU A 35 17.45 7.98 6.09
C LEU A 35 18.45 7.61 7.18
N ASP A 36 17.99 7.42 8.42
CA ASP A 36 18.85 6.96 9.52
C ASP A 36 19.46 5.59 9.22
N VAL A 37 18.66 4.69 8.62
CA VAL A 37 19.10 3.36 8.22
C VAL A 37 20.15 3.42 7.11
N PHE A 38 20.00 4.31 6.11
CA PHE A 38 21.03 4.50 5.08
C PHE A 38 22.35 5.02 5.67
N ARG A 39 22.27 6.03 6.53
CA ARG A 39 23.44 6.60 7.23
C ARG A 39 24.15 5.58 8.10
N ARG A 40 23.42 4.81 8.91
CA ARG A 40 23.99 3.75 9.78
C ARG A 40 24.66 2.62 8.99
N ARG A 41 24.23 2.37 7.75
CA ARG A 41 24.87 1.39 6.85
C ARG A 41 26.13 1.91 6.17
N GLY A 42 26.51 3.18 6.41
CA GLY A 42 27.64 3.82 5.76
C GLY A 42 27.39 4.07 4.27
N TRP A 43 26.13 4.14 3.84
CA TRP A 43 25.79 4.53 2.47
C TRP A 43 26.02 6.03 2.30
N GLN A 44 26.35 6.44 1.07
CA GLN A 44 26.65 7.84 0.76
C GLN A 44 25.47 8.50 0.08
N GLU A 45 25.23 9.76 0.40
CA GLU A 45 24.22 10.55 -0.32
C GLU A 45 24.75 10.89 -1.71
N ALA A 46 23.95 10.64 -2.74
CA ALA A 46 24.32 10.99 -4.10
C ALA A 46 24.24 12.50 -4.30
N SER A 47 25.19 13.07 -5.04
CA SER A 47 25.17 14.49 -5.40
C SER A 47 23.86 14.88 -6.11
N GLU A 48 23.37 16.06 -5.80
CA GLU A 48 22.18 16.64 -6.44
C GLU A 48 22.40 16.74 -7.96
N GLY A 49 21.37 16.44 -8.76
CA GLY A 49 21.46 16.45 -10.23
C GLY A 49 22.25 15.29 -10.88
N SER A 50 23.06 14.54 -10.14
CA SER A 50 23.84 13.41 -10.68
C SER A 50 22.97 12.20 -11.09
N ASN A 51 23.33 11.46 -12.12
CA ASN A 51 22.70 10.15 -12.39
C ASN A 51 23.45 8.97 -11.72
N ASP A 52 24.50 9.26 -10.95
CA ASP A 52 25.28 8.27 -10.20
C ASP A 52 24.67 8.05 -8.80
N TRP A 53 23.61 7.23 -8.76
CA TRP A 53 22.94 6.77 -7.55
C TRP A 53 22.52 5.31 -7.71
N ASP A 54 22.47 4.55 -6.62
CA ASP A 54 22.08 3.13 -6.65
C ASP A 54 20.64 2.93 -6.14
N VAL A 55 20.23 3.66 -5.11
CA VAL A 55 18.89 3.54 -4.49
C VAL A 55 18.19 4.89 -4.42
N LEU A 56 16.97 4.96 -4.92
CA LEU A 56 16.08 6.12 -4.79
C LEU A 56 14.89 5.77 -3.90
N TRP A 57 14.78 6.50 -2.79
CA TRP A 57 13.66 6.43 -1.85
C TRP A 57 12.96 7.79 -1.79
N CYS A 58 11.88 7.96 -2.53
CA CYS A 58 11.25 9.27 -2.71
C CYS A 58 9.73 9.26 -2.48
N ASP A 59 9.15 10.45 -2.42
CA ASP A 59 7.70 10.62 -2.48
C ASP A 59 7.14 10.31 -3.88
N LEU A 60 5.81 10.23 -3.95
CA LEU A 60 5.10 9.82 -5.15
C LEU A 60 5.20 10.85 -6.29
N HIS A 61 5.46 12.13 -6.00
CA HIS A 61 5.60 13.16 -7.03
C HIS A 61 6.95 13.04 -7.75
N LEU A 62 8.03 12.91 -6.99
CA LEU A 62 9.35 12.66 -7.57
C LEU A 62 9.39 11.30 -8.28
N LEU A 63 8.67 10.30 -7.76
CA LEU A 63 8.53 9.00 -8.40
C LEU A 63 7.93 9.09 -9.81
N SER A 64 6.85 9.86 -10.00
CA SER A 64 6.24 10.02 -11.33
C SER A 64 7.19 10.69 -12.31
N LEU A 65 7.91 11.73 -11.89
CA LEU A 65 8.90 12.41 -12.74
C LEU A 65 10.01 11.46 -13.22
N HIS A 66 10.47 10.55 -12.35
CA HIS A 66 11.48 9.56 -12.72
C HIS A 66 10.93 8.47 -13.64
N PHE A 67 9.71 8.00 -13.42
CA PHE A 67 9.15 6.94 -14.27
C PHE A 67 8.73 7.45 -15.65
N ASP A 68 8.25 8.68 -15.77
CA ASP A 68 7.69 9.18 -17.02
C ASP A 68 8.77 9.73 -17.95
N ASN A 69 9.89 10.25 -17.40
CA ASN A 69 10.90 10.96 -18.17
C ASN A 69 12.26 10.25 -18.29
N ASN A 70 12.50 9.18 -17.53
CA ASN A 70 13.82 8.54 -17.48
C ASN A 70 13.74 7.02 -17.57
N PHE A 71 14.66 6.44 -18.35
CA PHE A 71 15.01 5.03 -18.23
C PHE A 71 15.99 4.87 -17.07
N LEU A 72 15.69 3.95 -16.15
CA LEU A 72 16.60 3.62 -15.07
C LEU A 72 17.78 2.82 -15.61
N LEU A 73 18.98 3.11 -15.11
CA LEU A 73 20.16 2.32 -15.38
C LEU A 73 20.06 0.95 -14.68
N ASP A 74 20.74 -0.06 -15.20
CA ASP A 74 20.65 -1.45 -14.72
C ASP A 74 20.98 -1.64 -13.23
N HIS A 75 21.77 -0.74 -12.64
CA HIS A 75 22.13 -0.77 -11.22
C HIS A 75 21.18 0.04 -10.32
N GLN A 76 20.39 0.93 -10.91
CA GLN A 76 19.49 1.83 -10.19
C GLN A 76 18.24 1.08 -9.72
N ARG A 77 17.87 1.30 -8.47
CA ARG A 77 16.68 0.71 -7.85
C ARG A 77 15.83 1.80 -7.21
N VAL A 78 14.52 1.74 -7.44
CA VAL A 78 13.55 2.64 -6.83
C VAL A 78 12.69 1.84 -5.86
N ALA A 79 12.31 2.43 -4.73
CA ALA A 79 11.52 1.77 -3.68
C ALA A 79 10.04 1.49 -4.05
N TYR A 80 9.65 1.70 -5.30
CA TYR A 80 8.28 1.56 -5.79
C TYR A 80 8.25 0.86 -7.14
N PHE A 81 7.15 0.16 -7.41
CA PHE A 81 6.80 -0.29 -8.75
C PHE A 81 5.89 0.74 -9.42
N ARG A 82 6.04 0.95 -10.73
CA ARG A 82 5.28 1.97 -11.50
C ARG A 82 3.77 1.90 -11.27
N ASN A 83 3.21 0.69 -11.18
CA ASN A 83 1.77 0.45 -10.99
C ASN A 83 1.39 0.15 -9.52
N TYR A 84 2.13 0.67 -8.53
CA TYR A 84 1.87 0.40 -7.10
C TYR A 84 0.41 0.71 -6.69
N TYR A 85 -0.21 1.72 -7.32
CA TYR A 85 -1.56 2.17 -7.00
C TYR A 85 -2.64 1.11 -7.29
N GLU A 86 -2.36 0.11 -8.14
CA GLU A 86 -3.25 -1.02 -8.45
C GLU A 86 -3.55 -1.88 -7.20
N LEU A 87 -2.62 -1.93 -6.24
CA LEU A 87 -2.77 -2.64 -4.98
C LEU A 87 -2.99 -1.70 -3.79
N CYS A 88 -2.47 -0.47 -3.85
CA CYS A 88 -2.51 0.46 -2.71
C CYS A 88 -3.77 1.33 -2.67
N ARG A 89 -4.43 1.62 -3.81
CA ARG A 89 -5.68 2.39 -3.82
C ARG A 89 -6.86 1.46 -3.58
N LYS A 90 -7.79 1.85 -2.70
CA LYS A 90 -8.90 0.97 -2.25
C LYS A 90 -9.77 0.49 -3.41
N ASN A 91 -10.17 1.40 -4.29
CA ASN A 91 -11.01 1.06 -5.45
C ASN A 91 -10.27 0.16 -6.45
N MET A 92 -9.00 0.46 -6.76
CA MET A 92 -8.19 -0.36 -7.66
C MET A 92 -7.93 -1.77 -7.11
N MET A 93 -7.62 -1.89 -5.82
CA MET A 93 -7.42 -3.18 -5.16
C MET A 93 -8.68 -4.05 -5.27
N ILE A 94 -9.85 -3.48 -4.98
CA ILE A 94 -11.13 -4.20 -5.06
C ILE A 94 -11.47 -4.58 -6.50
N LYS A 95 -11.28 -3.66 -7.45
CA LYS A 95 -11.46 -3.94 -8.89
C LYS A 95 -10.57 -5.09 -9.35
N ASN A 96 -9.31 -5.10 -8.95
CA ASN A 96 -8.36 -6.15 -9.28
C ASN A 96 -8.72 -7.48 -8.62
N LEU A 97 -9.14 -7.48 -7.36
CA LEU A 97 -9.58 -8.68 -6.66
C LEU A 97 -10.85 -9.27 -7.29
N LYS A 98 -11.85 -8.44 -7.64
CA LYS A 98 -13.05 -8.86 -8.37
C LYS A 98 -12.69 -9.49 -9.72
N ARG A 99 -11.77 -8.87 -10.47
CA ARG A 99 -11.27 -9.38 -11.76
C ARG A 99 -10.55 -10.73 -11.59
N LEU A 100 -9.65 -10.83 -10.62
CA LEU A 100 -8.92 -12.07 -10.29
C LEU A 100 -9.89 -13.20 -9.96
N LYS A 101 -10.82 -12.95 -9.02
CA LYS A 101 -11.82 -13.94 -8.60
C LYS A 101 -12.70 -14.40 -9.76
N LYS A 102 -13.16 -13.48 -10.62
CA LYS A 102 -13.96 -13.81 -11.82
C LYS A 102 -13.19 -14.72 -12.79
N ASN A 103 -11.90 -14.46 -12.98
CA ASN A 103 -11.06 -15.29 -13.84
C ASN A 103 -10.80 -16.67 -13.22
N LEU A 104 -10.46 -16.72 -11.92
CA LEU A 104 -10.23 -17.97 -11.20
C LEU A 104 -11.48 -18.86 -11.14
N ARG A 105 -12.68 -18.29 -11.07
CA ARG A 105 -13.91 -19.11 -11.14
C ARG A 105 -14.02 -19.94 -12.42
N LYS A 106 -13.37 -19.51 -13.50
CA LYS A 106 -13.34 -20.24 -14.78
C LYS A 106 -12.22 -21.28 -14.84
N THR A 107 -11.06 -20.96 -14.25
CA THR A 107 -9.82 -21.75 -14.42
C THR A 107 -9.46 -22.60 -13.21
N ASN A 108 -9.72 -22.10 -11.99
CA ASN A 108 -9.41 -22.74 -10.72
C ASN A 108 -10.42 -22.33 -9.62
N PRO A 109 -11.61 -22.95 -9.56
CA PRO A 109 -12.65 -22.58 -8.62
C PRO A 109 -12.22 -22.64 -7.14
N LYS A 110 -11.41 -23.64 -6.75
CA LYS A 110 -10.88 -23.78 -5.39
C LYS A 110 -10.01 -22.59 -4.96
N GLU A 111 -9.25 -22.02 -5.90
CA GLU A 111 -8.46 -20.83 -5.63
C GLU A 111 -9.33 -19.56 -5.61
N ALA A 112 -10.42 -19.54 -6.39
CA ALA A 112 -11.38 -18.44 -6.34
C ALA A 112 -12.07 -18.31 -4.98
N GLU A 113 -12.34 -19.42 -4.28
CA GLU A 113 -12.86 -19.45 -2.91
C GLU A 113 -11.89 -18.82 -1.91
N ARG A 114 -10.57 -18.97 -2.12
CA ARG A 114 -9.58 -18.30 -1.28
C ARG A 114 -9.65 -16.77 -1.39
N CYS A 115 -10.28 -16.20 -2.41
CA CYS A 115 -10.48 -14.76 -2.52
C CYS A 115 -11.65 -14.23 -1.64
N ASP A 116 -12.35 -15.10 -0.91
CA ASP A 116 -13.44 -14.72 0.01
C ASP A 116 -12.97 -14.06 1.32
N PHE A 117 -11.67 -13.78 1.46
CA PHE A 117 -11.13 -12.99 2.57
C PHE A 117 -11.57 -11.51 2.55
N SER A 118 -11.98 -10.98 1.38
CA SER A 118 -12.41 -9.59 1.25
C SER A 118 -13.93 -9.48 1.41
N PRO A 119 -14.44 -8.61 2.29
CA PRO A 119 -15.88 -8.37 2.40
C PRO A 119 -16.48 -7.83 1.10
N LEU A 120 -17.79 -8.02 0.95
CA LEU A 120 -18.53 -7.53 -0.20
C LEU A 120 -18.39 -6.01 -0.33
N THR A 121 -18.00 -5.55 -1.52
CA THR A 121 -17.54 -4.18 -1.73
C THR A 121 -17.99 -3.62 -3.07
N PHE A 122 -18.36 -2.34 -3.10
CA PHE A 122 -18.82 -1.59 -4.26
C PHE A 122 -18.09 -0.24 -4.35
N GLU A 123 -17.76 0.20 -5.56
CA GLU A 123 -17.21 1.53 -5.86
C GLU A 123 -18.34 2.47 -6.27
N VAL A 124 -18.60 3.53 -5.51
CA VAL A 124 -19.63 4.53 -5.81
C VAL A 124 -18.98 5.83 -6.29
N PRO A 125 -19.58 6.52 -7.28
CA PRO A 125 -20.96 6.35 -7.78
C PRO A 125 -21.18 5.23 -8.80
N LYS A 126 -20.11 4.67 -9.39
CA LYS A 126 -20.18 3.73 -10.52
C LYS A 126 -21.06 2.49 -10.29
N GLU A 127 -20.99 1.89 -9.11
CA GLU A 127 -21.67 0.66 -8.72
C GLU A 127 -22.87 0.94 -7.77
N TYR A 128 -23.39 2.18 -7.75
CA TYR A 128 -24.42 2.59 -6.79
C TYR A 128 -25.70 1.74 -6.87
N HIS A 129 -26.22 1.47 -8.08
CA HIS A 129 -27.43 0.66 -8.23
C HIS A 129 -27.25 -0.77 -7.71
N MET A 130 -26.12 -1.42 -8.04
CA MET A 130 -25.80 -2.76 -7.52
C MET A 130 -25.67 -2.76 -6.00
N PHE A 131 -25.06 -1.71 -5.43
CA PHE A 131 -24.99 -1.54 -3.98
C PHE A 131 -26.39 -1.42 -3.36
N VAL A 132 -27.27 -0.59 -3.91
CA VAL A 132 -28.63 -0.38 -3.38
C VAL A 132 -29.46 -1.67 -3.43
N GLU A 133 -29.36 -2.44 -4.52
CA GLU A 133 -30.02 -3.75 -4.62
C GLU A 133 -29.55 -4.70 -3.52
N GLU A 134 -28.24 -4.77 -3.27
CA GLU A 134 -27.68 -5.65 -2.26
C GLU A 134 -27.99 -5.17 -0.83
N PHE A 135 -27.99 -3.86 -0.61
CA PHE A 135 -28.40 -3.24 0.64
C PHE A 135 -29.83 -3.63 1.01
N LYS A 136 -30.75 -3.64 0.03
CA LYS A 136 -32.16 -4.04 0.24
C LYS A 136 -32.33 -5.52 0.61
N LYS A 137 -31.41 -6.40 0.22
CA LYS A 137 -31.42 -7.82 0.61
C LYS A 137 -30.94 -8.06 2.05
N SER A 138 -30.23 -7.08 2.62
CA SER A 138 -29.53 -7.22 3.90
C SER A 138 -29.85 -6.06 4.83
N LEU A 139 -31.16 -5.76 4.98
CA LEU A 139 -31.66 -4.70 5.86
C LEU A 139 -31.14 -4.89 7.29
N GLY A 140 -30.63 -3.81 7.87
CA GLY A 140 -30.03 -3.81 9.21
C GLY A 140 -28.54 -4.14 9.25
N SER A 141 -27.94 -4.66 8.18
CA SER A 141 -26.48 -4.86 8.12
C SER A 141 -25.74 -3.53 8.20
N ILE A 142 -24.58 -3.52 8.86
CA ILE A 142 -23.72 -2.36 8.95
C ILE A 142 -22.83 -2.29 7.71
N TRP A 143 -22.69 -1.10 7.15
CA TRP A 143 -21.81 -0.82 6.03
C TRP A 143 -20.81 0.26 6.39
N ILE A 144 -19.63 0.21 5.78
CA ILE A 144 -18.56 1.18 5.95
C ILE A 144 -18.29 1.88 4.62
N MET A 145 -18.31 3.22 4.64
CA MET A 145 -17.89 4.06 3.52
C MET A 145 -16.49 4.58 3.74
N LYS A 146 -15.63 4.43 2.72
CA LYS A 146 -14.23 4.82 2.75
C LYS A 146 -13.90 5.63 1.50
N PRO A 147 -13.27 6.81 1.61
CA PRO A 147 -12.82 7.54 0.44
C PRO A 147 -11.68 6.78 -0.23
N SER A 148 -11.66 6.75 -1.57
CA SER A 148 -10.70 5.93 -2.32
C SER A 148 -9.27 6.41 -2.14
N MET A 149 -9.06 7.74 -2.09
CA MET A 149 -7.74 8.37 -2.08
C MET A 149 -7.30 8.94 -0.72
N LYS A 150 -8.17 8.93 0.30
CA LYS A 150 -7.81 9.41 1.66
C LYS A 150 -7.24 8.28 2.53
N SER A 151 -6.48 8.69 3.55
CA SER A 151 -5.81 7.81 4.52
C SER A 151 -6.09 8.27 5.97
N GLN A 152 -5.57 7.52 6.96
CA GLN A 152 -5.64 7.86 8.39
C GLN A 152 -7.08 7.94 8.96
N GLY A 153 -8.02 7.17 8.41
CA GLY A 153 -9.41 7.18 8.89
C GLY A 153 -10.23 8.41 8.48
N ARG A 154 -9.64 9.36 7.75
CA ARG A 154 -10.34 10.58 7.31
C ARG A 154 -11.44 10.24 6.30
N GLY A 155 -12.63 10.79 6.53
CA GLY A 155 -13.81 10.58 5.69
C GLY A 155 -14.43 9.18 5.79
N ILE A 156 -13.98 8.34 6.73
CA ILE A 156 -14.60 7.03 6.98
C ILE A 156 -15.80 7.20 7.91
N PHE A 157 -16.90 6.51 7.58
CA PHE A 157 -18.06 6.43 8.46
C PHE A 157 -18.79 5.10 8.28
N LEU A 158 -19.47 4.67 9.35
CA LEU A 158 -20.39 3.54 9.34
C LEU A 158 -21.82 4.04 9.15
N PHE A 159 -22.64 3.23 8.49
CA PHE A 159 -24.05 3.50 8.29
C PHE A 159 -24.87 2.22 8.25
N GLN A 160 -26.16 2.34 8.58
CA GLN A 160 -27.14 1.24 8.55
C GLN A 160 -28.38 1.60 7.74
N ARG A 161 -28.56 2.87 7.35
CA ARG A 161 -29.67 3.35 6.54
C ARG A 161 -29.13 4.15 5.36
N LEU A 162 -29.76 4.04 4.19
CA LEU A 162 -29.37 4.83 3.01
C LEU A 162 -29.44 6.34 3.29
N LYS A 163 -30.41 6.79 4.10
CA LYS A 163 -30.54 8.18 4.53
C LYS A 163 -29.28 8.71 5.23
N ASP A 164 -28.54 7.86 5.93
CA ASP A 164 -27.31 8.28 6.61
C ASP A 164 -26.23 8.73 5.60
N ILE A 165 -26.27 8.21 4.35
CA ILE A 165 -25.37 8.63 3.26
C ILE A 165 -25.73 10.06 2.81
N ASP A 166 -27.02 10.36 2.66
CA ASP A 166 -27.49 11.68 2.22
C ASP A 166 -27.23 12.74 3.30
N ASP A 167 -27.47 12.40 4.57
CA ASP A 167 -27.13 13.24 5.72
C ASP A 167 -25.62 13.54 5.75
N TRP A 168 -24.79 12.51 5.51
CA TRP A 168 -23.34 12.67 5.45
C TRP A 168 -22.90 13.56 4.28
N LYS A 169 -23.49 13.39 3.08
CA LYS A 169 -23.22 14.26 1.93
C LYS A 169 -23.52 15.70 2.27
N ASN A 170 -24.70 16.00 2.80
CA ASN A 170 -25.12 17.35 3.16
C ASN A 170 -24.20 18.01 4.19
N MET A 171 -23.69 17.25 5.17
CA MET A 171 -22.68 17.75 6.11
C MET A 171 -21.33 18.00 5.43
N SER A 172 -20.90 17.08 4.55
CA SER A 172 -19.61 17.19 3.86
C SER A 172 -19.58 18.34 2.85
N SER A 173 -20.68 18.59 2.13
CA SER A 173 -20.81 19.69 1.17
C SER A 173 -20.77 21.05 1.88
N LYS A 174 -21.31 21.16 3.09
CA LYS A 174 -21.20 22.38 3.92
C LYS A 174 -19.78 22.64 4.40
N MET A 175 -18.94 21.60 4.51
CA MET A 175 -17.54 21.71 4.91
C MET A 175 -16.57 21.85 3.73
N MET A 176 -17.03 21.62 2.49
CA MET A 176 -16.20 21.59 1.28
C MET A 176 -16.74 22.59 0.26
N ILE A 177 -16.31 23.84 0.35
CA ILE A 177 -16.45 24.84 -0.72
C ILE A 177 -15.32 24.56 -1.71
N GLN A 178 -15.53 23.74 -2.74
CA GLN A 178 -14.69 23.74 -3.95
C GLN A 178 -15.26 22.84 -5.08
N ASP A 179 -15.33 23.42 -6.29
CA ASP A 179 -15.62 22.81 -7.59
C ASP A 179 -14.64 21.67 -7.93
N THR A 180 -14.80 20.53 -7.28
CA THR A 180 -13.99 19.34 -7.55
C THR A 180 -14.87 18.18 -7.96
N ALA A 181 -14.36 17.36 -8.88
CA ALA A 181 -15.03 16.17 -9.38
C ALA A 181 -15.56 15.29 -8.23
N PRO A 182 -16.68 14.57 -8.42
CA PRO A 182 -17.30 13.78 -7.36
C PRO A 182 -16.30 12.79 -6.76
N GLU A 183 -16.10 12.89 -5.45
CA GLU A 183 -15.15 12.03 -4.72
C GLU A 183 -15.60 10.56 -4.81
N VAL A 184 -14.67 9.68 -5.19
CA VAL A 184 -14.95 8.24 -5.33
C VAL A 184 -14.87 7.55 -3.98
N TYR A 185 -15.93 6.83 -3.60
CA TYR A 185 -16.00 6.07 -2.37
C TYR A 185 -16.04 4.57 -2.63
N VAL A 186 -15.55 3.82 -1.66
CA VAL A 186 -15.74 2.38 -1.57
C VAL A 186 -16.71 2.11 -0.43
N VAL A 187 -17.84 1.48 -0.77
CA VAL A 187 -18.86 1.00 0.17
C VAL A 187 -18.60 -0.49 0.41
N GLN A 188 -18.39 -0.89 1.65
CA GLN A 188 -18.03 -2.26 1.99
C GLN A 188 -18.91 -2.77 3.14
N LYS A 189 -19.31 -4.04 3.11
CA LYS A 189 -20.02 -4.65 4.24
C LYS A 189 -19.09 -4.66 5.46
N TYR A 190 -19.57 -4.14 6.58
CA TYR A 190 -18.78 -4.06 7.80
C TYR A 190 -18.67 -5.45 8.45
N ILE A 191 -17.54 -5.73 9.09
CA ILE A 191 -17.35 -6.97 9.85
C ILE A 191 -17.89 -6.70 11.26
N GLU A 192 -19.10 -7.18 11.51
CA GLU A 192 -19.87 -6.94 12.75
C GLU A 192 -19.44 -7.86 13.90
N ASN A 193 -18.80 -8.98 13.59
CA ASN A 193 -18.26 -9.91 14.58
C ASN A 193 -16.74 -10.07 14.41
N PRO A 194 -15.94 -9.01 14.69
CA PRO A 194 -14.49 -9.13 14.65
C PRO A 194 -13.99 -9.98 15.81
N TYR A 195 -12.85 -10.64 15.63
CA TYR A 195 -12.16 -11.26 16.76
C TYR A 195 -11.69 -10.17 17.73
N LEU A 196 -11.93 -10.39 19.03
CA LEU A 196 -11.64 -9.44 20.09
C LEU A 196 -10.58 -9.99 21.03
N ILE A 197 -9.71 -9.12 21.53
CA ILE A 197 -8.79 -9.44 22.64
C ILE A 197 -9.10 -8.47 23.77
N GLY A 198 -9.44 -8.98 24.95
CA GLY A 198 -9.86 -8.15 26.08
C GLY A 198 -11.08 -7.28 25.77
N GLY A 199 -11.99 -7.76 24.92
CA GLY A 199 -13.18 -7.02 24.49
C GLY A 199 -12.90 -5.88 23.49
N ARG A 200 -11.67 -5.72 23.01
CA ARG A 200 -11.27 -4.65 22.07
C ARG A 200 -11.07 -5.18 20.67
N LYS A 201 -11.51 -4.40 19.69
CA LYS A 201 -11.25 -4.65 18.28
C LYS A 201 -9.80 -4.31 17.97
N PHE A 202 -9.19 -5.01 17.04
CA PHE A 202 -7.88 -4.66 16.54
C PHE A 202 -7.73 -4.96 15.05
N ASP A 203 -6.71 -4.37 14.44
CA ASP A 203 -6.20 -4.77 13.13
C ASP A 203 -4.72 -5.11 13.21
N ILE A 204 -4.24 -5.94 12.29
CA ILE A 204 -2.84 -6.35 12.22
C ILE A 204 -2.15 -5.59 11.09
N ARG A 205 -1.03 -4.94 11.41
CA ARG A 205 -0.09 -4.40 10.44
C ARG A 205 1.02 -5.41 10.18
N MET A 206 1.05 -5.93 8.96
CA MET A 206 2.15 -6.74 8.43
C MET A 206 2.96 -5.95 7.41
N TYR A 207 4.24 -6.27 7.28
CA TYR A 207 5.13 -5.69 6.29
C TYR A 207 5.49 -6.72 5.22
N VAL A 208 5.25 -6.35 3.96
CA VAL A 208 5.53 -7.20 2.80
C VAL A 208 6.45 -6.44 1.85
N LEU A 209 7.57 -7.06 1.46
CA LEU A 209 8.51 -6.54 0.47
C LEU A 209 8.39 -7.37 -0.80
N VAL A 210 8.06 -6.72 -1.91
CA VAL A 210 8.09 -7.32 -3.24
C VAL A 210 9.39 -6.88 -3.91
N THR A 211 10.25 -7.83 -4.28
CA THR A 211 11.54 -7.50 -4.93
C THR A 211 11.52 -7.72 -6.44
N SER A 212 10.59 -8.51 -6.95
CA SER A 212 10.37 -8.73 -8.38
C SER A 212 8.96 -9.23 -8.65
N PHE A 213 8.41 -8.91 -9.82
CA PHE A 213 7.19 -9.50 -10.37
C PHE A 213 7.47 -10.54 -11.47
N SER A 214 8.71 -10.61 -11.98
CA SER A 214 9.13 -11.55 -13.02
C SER A 214 10.56 -12.04 -12.78
N PRO A 215 10.76 -13.25 -12.19
CA PRO A 215 9.74 -14.04 -11.50
C PRO A 215 9.25 -13.34 -10.23
N LEU A 216 8.03 -13.64 -9.79
CA LEU A 216 7.45 -13.07 -8.57
C LEU A 216 8.27 -13.47 -7.33
N LYS A 217 8.77 -12.48 -6.59
CA LYS A 217 9.51 -12.66 -5.33
C LYS A 217 8.93 -11.76 -4.24
N ILE A 218 8.35 -12.39 -3.22
CA ILE A 218 7.65 -11.73 -2.12
C ILE A 218 8.28 -12.18 -0.80
N TRP A 219 8.52 -11.23 0.09
CA TRP A 219 9.06 -11.45 1.42
C TRP A 219 8.08 -10.88 2.45
N VAL A 220 7.74 -11.66 3.46
CA VAL A 220 6.94 -11.21 4.60
C VAL A 220 7.89 -11.00 5.77
N TYR A 221 7.90 -9.80 6.34
CA TYR A 221 8.68 -9.54 7.54
C TYR A 221 8.07 -10.32 8.71
N ARG A 222 8.93 -10.91 9.55
CA ARG A 222 8.50 -11.80 10.64
C ARG A 222 7.75 -11.07 11.75
N GLU A 223 8.02 -9.78 11.88
CA GLU A 223 7.38 -8.94 12.89
C GLU A 223 6.34 -8.02 12.25
N GLY A 224 5.36 -7.65 13.07
CA GLY A 224 4.31 -6.71 12.78
C GLY A 224 3.75 -6.20 14.10
N PHE A 225 2.64 -5.49 14.07
CA PHE A 225 1.98 -5.06 15.29
C PHE A 225 0.47 -5.02 15.14
N ALA A 226 -0.23 -5.25 16.24
CA ALA A 226 -1.67 -5.07 16.33
C ALA A 226 -1.98 -3.64 16.79
N ARG A 227 -3.00 -3.02 16.20
CA ARG A 227 -3.53 -1.72 16.59
C ARG A 227 -4.90 -1.92 17.20
N PHE A 228 -5.04 -1.58 18.47
CA PHE A 228 -6.27 -1.78 19.24
C PHE A 228 -7.18 -0.55 19.21
N SER A 229 -8.48 -0.79 19.28
CA SER A 229 -9.49 0.24 19.55
C SER A 229 -9.29 0.82 20.95
N HIS A 230 -9.67 2.09 21.12
CA HIS A 230 -9.53 2.78 22.39
C HIS A 230 -10.64 2.42 23.38
N TYR A 231 -11.82 2.02 22.89
CA TYR A 231 -12.92 1.51 23.70
C TYR A 231 -13.28 0.06 23.36
N PRO A 232 -13.95 -0.66 24.28
CA PRO A 232 -14.49 -1.99 24.02
C PRO A 232 -15.44 -1.98 22.82
N TYR A 233 -15.37 -3.04 22.00
CA TYR A 233 -16.18 -3.18 20.81
C TYR A 233 -17.67 -3.38 21.14
N THR A 234 -18.55 -2.63 20.47
CA THR A 234 -20.00 -2.83 20.47
C THR A 234 -20.57 -2.34 19.14
N VAL A 235 -21.58 -3.00 18.60
CA VAL A 235 -22.31 -2.56 17.40
C VAL A 235 -23.42 -1.54 17.71
N ASP A 236 -23.75 -1.31 18.98
CA ASP A 236 -24.83 -0.40 19.38
C ASP A 236 -24.47 1.07 19.10
N ARG A 237 -23.18 1.37 18.96
CA ARG A 237 -22.64 2.73 18.81
C ARG A 237 -21.77 2.87 17.56
N ILE A 238 -22.30 2.51 16.40
CA ILE A 238 -21.58 2.55 15.10
C ILE A 238 -20.96 3.91 14.73
N LYS A 239 -21.44 5.01 15.32
CA LYS A 239 -20.91 6.36 15.07
C LYS A 239 -19.65 6.67 15.87
N ASP A 240 -19.31 5.87 16.88
CA ASP A 240 -18.12 6.05 17.70
C ASP A 240 -16.85 5.56 16.97
N LYS A 241 -16.03 6.53 16.56
CA LYS A 241 -14.78 6.31 15.82
C LYS A 241 -13.65 5.74 16.69
N PHE A 242 -13.78 5.76 18.01
CA PHE A 242 -12.77 5.20 18.92
C PHE A 242 -13.01 3.71 19.20
N THR A 243 -14.22 3.22 18.91
CA THR A 243 -14.62 1.82 19.00
C THR A 243 -14.38 1.05 17.68
N HIS A 244 -14.69 1.67 16.54
CA HIS A 244 -14.82 1.00 15.23
C HIS A 244 -13.68 1.25 14.25
#